data_AF-A0A960QTT0-F1
#
_entry.id   AF-A0A960QTT0-F1
#
_cell.length_a   1.000
_cell.length_b   1.000
_cell.length_c   1.000
_cell.angle_alpha   90.00
_cell.angle_beta   90.00
_cell.angle_gamma   90.00
#
_symmetry.space_group_name_H-M   'P 1'
#
loop_
_entity.id
_entity.type
_entity.pdbx_description
1 polymer ?
#
loop_
_entity_poly.entity_id
_entity_poly.type
_entity_poly.pdbx_seq_one_letter_code
_entity_poly.pdbx_strand_id
1 'polypeptide(L)'
;NFNDSLQDADELIKIYRQVPADLVNLIEYNPIDFASFQKPEESKVQAFMQYLEKHRVNVRLRRSRGKDIAAACGQLANIDNR
;
A
#
# COMPACT_ATOMS: atom_id res chain seq x y z
N ASN A 1 7.23 5.01 -7.87
CA ASN A 1 6.68 4.64 -9.19
C ASN A 1 6.98 3.17 -9.42
N PHE A 2 6.14 2.30 -8.86
CA PHE A 2 6.36 0.84 -8.90
C PHE A 2 5.04 0.10 -9.11
N ASN A 3 4.05 0.36 -8.26
CA ASN A 3 2.71 -0.24 -8.31
C ASN A 3 1.61 0.74 -7.84
N ASP A 4 1.84 2.04 -8.06
CA ASP A 4 1.08 3.15 -7.51
C ASP A 4 0.43 4.02 -8.60
N SER A 5 0.45 3.59 -9.86
CA SER A 5 -0.14 4.32 -11.01
C SER A 5 -1.62 3.98 -11.22
N LEU A 6 -2.34 4.80 -11.99
CA LEU A 6 -3.74 4.49 -12.35
C LEU A 6 -3.85 3.26 -13.27
N GLN A 7 -2.81 2.95 -14.05
CA GLN A 7 -2.74 1.71 -14.83
C GLN A 7 -2.72 0.48 -13.90
N ASP A 8 -1.94 0.54 -12.82
CA ASP A 8 -1.90 -0.54 -11.82
C ASP A 8 -3.27 -0.71 -11.14
N ALA A 9 -3.99 0.40 -10.91
CA ALA A 9 -5.34 0.37 -10.36
C ALA A 9 -6.34 -0.31 -11.32
N ASP A 10 -6.26 -0.04 -12.63
CA ASP A 10 -7.08 -0.70 -13.65
C ASP A 10 -6.84 -2.22 -13.70
N GLU A 11 -5.59 -2.64 -13.62
CA GLU A 11 -5.23 -4.06 -13.57
C GLU A 11 -5.72 -4.73 -12.28
N LEU A 12 -5.60 -4.04 -11.15
CA LEU A 12 -6.13 -4.51 -9.88
C LEU A 12 -7.65 -4.67 -9.91
N ILE A 13 -8.39 -3.74 -10.54
CA ILE A 13 -9.84 -3.85 -10.70
C ILE A 13 -10.22 -5.14 -11.44
N LYS A 14 -9.50 -5.50 -12.51
CA LYS A 14 -9.76 -6.73 -13.27
C LYS A 14 -9.60 -7.97 -12.39
N ILE A 15 -8.57 -7.99 -11.54
CA ILE A 15 -8.33 -9.08 -10.58
C ILE A 15 -9.42 -9.12 -9.51
N TYR A 16 -9.77 -7.97 -8.93
CA TYR A 16 -10.80 -7.84 -7.90
C TYR A 16 -12.17 -8.38 -8.34
N ARG A 17 -12.50 -8.32 -9.64
CA ARG A 17 -13.75 -8.92 -10.16
C ARG A 17 -13.75 -10.43 -10.24
N GLN A 18 -12.58 -11.04 -10.28
CA GLN A 18 -12.43 -12.49 -10.44
C GLN A 18 -12.19 -13.20 -9.11
N VAL A 19 -11.65 -12.48 -8.13
CA VAL A 19 -11.37 -13.00 -6.80
C VAL A 19 -12.53 -12.66 -5.86
N PRO A 20 -13.05 -13.61 -5.06
CA PRO A 20 -14.06 -13.33 -4.04
C PRO A 20 -13.42 -12.61 -2.84
N ALA A 21 -12.97 -11.38 -3.06
CA ALA A 21 -12.36 -10.52 -2.07
C ALA A 21 -13.36 -9.45 -1.62
N ASP A 22 -13.64 -9.39 -0.32
CA ASP A 22 -14.57 -8.41 0.24
C ASP A 22 -13.93 -7.03 0.46
N LEU A 23 -12.60 -6.97 0.57
CA LEU A 23 -11.85 -5.77 0.93
C LEU A 23 -10.44 -5.77 0.36
N VAL A 24 -10.04 -4.66 -0.25
CA VAL A 24 -8.66 -4.34 -0.61
C VAL A 24 -8.08 -3.42 0.45
N ASN A 25 -7.01 -3.86 1.12
CA ASN A 25 -6.26 -3.01 2.05
C ASN A 25 -5.05 -2.40 1.35
N LEU A 26 -5.07 -1.09 1.14
CA LEU A 26 -3.92 -0.34 0.66
C LEU A 26 -2.97 -0.09 1.84
N ILE A 27 -1.74 -0.56 1.75
CA ILE A 27 -0.72 -0.38 2.79
C ILE A 27 0.34 0.55 2.22
N GLU A 28 0.56 1.68 2.88
CA GLU A 28 1.67 2.56 2.51
C GLU A 28 3.00 1.86 2.77
N TYR A 29 3.93 1.98 1.83
CA TYR A 29 5.27 1.43 2.01
C TYR A 29 6.00 2.15 3.15
N ASN A 30 6.52 1.35 4.09
CA ASN A 30 7.45 1.81 5.11
C ASN A 30 8.87 1.51 4.64
N PRO A 31 9.72 2.53 4.43
CA PRO A 31 11.11 2.31 4.06
C PRO A 31 11.84 1.38 5.04
N ILE A 32 12.69 0.51 4.48
CA ILE A 32 13.62 -0.39 5.17
C ILE A 32 15.00 -0.27 4.50
N ASP A 33 16.07 -0.51 5.25
CA ASP A 33 17.44 -0.30 4.77
C ASP A 33 17.82 -1.19 3.58
N PHE A 34 17.23 -2.38 3.49
CA PHE A 34 17.57 -3.39 2.47
C PHE A 34 16.77 -3.25 1.17
N ALA A 35 15.90 -2.25 1.01
CA ALA A 35 15.09 -2.09 -0.19
C ALA A 35 14.99 -0.63 -0.66
N SER A 36 15.29 -0.40 -1.94
CA SER A 36 15.34 0.94 -2.56
C SER A 36 13.97 1.50 -3.00
N PHE A 37 12.88 1.03 -2.40
CA PHE A 37 11.55 1.58 -2.68
C PHE A 37 11.29 2.85 -1.86
N GLN A 38 10.41 3.70 -2.38
CA GLN A 38 10.03 4.95 -1.74
C GLN A 38 8.54 4.95 -1.41
N LYS A 39 8.19 5.61 -0.30
CA LYS A 39 6.80 5.88 0.03
C LYS A 39 6.22 6.79 -1.08
N PRO A 40 5.05 6.45 -1.66
CA PRO A 40 4.39 7.35 -2.60
C PRO A 40 3.91 8.64 -1.92
N GLU A 41 3.81 9.71 -2.71
CA GLU A 41 3.21 10.98 -2.29
C GLU A 41 1.74 10.78 -1.87
N GLU A 42 1.28 11.54 -0.87
CA GLU A 42 -0.09 11.43 -0.36
C GLU A 42 -1.14 11.67 -1.44
N SER A 43 -0.89 12.63 -2.34
CA SER A 43 -1.78 12.93 -3.48
C SER A 43 -1.93 11.74 -4.42
N LYS A 44 -0.86 10.97 -4.62
CA LYS A 44 -0.86 9.78 -5.48
C LYS A 44 -1.64 8.64 -4.83
N VAL A 45 -1.45 8.44 -3.53
CA VAL A 45 -2.24 7.47 -2.73
C VAL A 45 -3.73 7.82 -2.80
N GLN A 46 -4.10 9.09 -2.61
CA GLN A 46 -5.48 9.55 -2.69
C GLN A 46 -6.08 9.35 -4.09
N ALA A 47 -5.35 9.72 -5.15
CA ALA A 47 -5.82 9.52 -6.52
C ALA A 47 -6.06 8.04 -6.83
N PHE A 48 -5.15 7.16 -6.40
CA PHE A 48 -5.28 5.71 -6.57
C PHE A 48 -6.52 5.17 -5.83
N MET A 49 -6.74 5.59 -4.58
CA MET A 49 -7.92 5.21 -3.80
C MET A 49 -9.21 5.67 -4.45
N GLN A 50 -9.30 6.96 -4.80
CA GLN A 50 -10.49 7.53 -5.45
C GLN A 50 -10.82 6.81 -6.75
N TYR A 51 -9.78 6.42 -7.51
CA TYR A 51 -9.96 5.66 -8.73
C TYR A 51 -10.58 4.28 -8.48
N LEU A 52 -10.09 3.54 -7.48
CA LEU A 52 -10.64 2.24 -7.09
C LEU A 52 -12.09 2.38 -6.56
N GLU A 53 -12.35 3.38 -5.72
CA GLU A 53 -13.68 3.66 -5.15
C GLU A 53 -14.70 4.00 -6.24
N LYS A 54 -14.33 4.83 -7.23
CA LYS A 54 -15.16 5.16 -8.40
C LYS A 54 -15.57 3.90 -9.17
N HIS A 55 -14.71 2.89 -9.18
CA HIS A 55 -14.98 1.59 -9.78
C HIS A 55 -15.62 0.60 -8.81
N ARG A 56 -16.18 1.02 -7.68
CA ARG A 56 -16.86 0.16 -6.70
C ARG A 56 -15.98 -0.97 -6.16
N VAL A 57 -14.69 -0.70 -5.97
CA VAL A 57 -13.80 -1.56 -5.19
C VAL A 57 -13.92 -1.13 -3.73
N ASN A 58 -14.17 -2.06 -2.81
CA ASN A 58 -14.12 -1.77 -1.38
C ASN A 58 -12.65 -1.66 -0.97
N VAL A 59 -12.12 -0.43 -0.89
CA VAL A 59 -10.71 -0.17 -0.55
C VAL A 59 -10.61 0.58 0.77
N ARG A 60 -9.59 0.24 1.58
CA ARG A 60 -9.26 0.96 2.82
C ARG A 60 -7.76 1.23 2.89
N LEU A 61 -7.40 2.46 3.26
CA LEU A 61 -6.03 2.81 3.58
C LEU A 61 -5.68 2.37 5.00
N ARG A 62 -4.72 1.45 5.13
CA ARG A 62 -4.14 1.09 6.42
C ARG A 62 -3.01 2.07 6.73
N ARG A 63 -3.32 3.06 7.57
CA ARG A 63 -2.30 3.97 8.09
C ARG A 63 -1.32 3.22 8.98
N SER A 64 -0.04 3.43 8.72
CA SER A 64 1.06 2.84 9.49
C SER A 64 1.01 3.33 10.95
N ARG A 65 1.23 2.42 11.92
CA ARG A 65 1.37 2.73 13.35
C ARG A 65 2.72 2.20 13.82
N GLY A 66 3.40 2.91 14.72
CA GLY A 66 4.70 2.50 15.27
C GLY A 66 5.91 2.77 14.37
N LYS A 67 5.80 3.74 13.44
CA LYS A 67 6.89 4.13 12.54
C LYS A 67 8.03 4.83 13.27
N ASP A 68 7.69 5.53 14.35
CA ASP A 68 8.56 6.19 15.32
C ASP A 68 9.41 5.20 16.14
N ILE A 69 8.93 3.97 16.31
CA ILE A 69 9.61 2.92 17.08
C ILE A 69 10.09 1.74 16.21
N ALA A 70 10.22 1.95 14.89
CA ALA A 70 10.62 0.93 13.92
C ALA A 70 9.77 -0.38 14.00
N ALA A 71 8.51 -0.29 14.41
CA ALA A 71 7.58 -1.42 14.54
C ALA A 71 6.48 -1.41 13.47
N ALA A 72 6.62 -0.58 12.44
CA ALA A 72 5.67 -0.55 11.34
C ALA A 72 5.68 -1.86 10.55
N CYS A 73 4.62 -2.12 9.77
CA CYS A 73 4.56 -3.28 8.88
C CYS A 73 5.78 -3.29 7.95
N GLY A 74 6.57 -4.37 7.99
CA GLY A 74 7.82 -4.54 7.24
C GLY A 74 9.10 -4.15 7.99
N GLN A 75 9.02 -3.47 9.14
CA GLN A 75 10.18 -3.01 9.91
C GLN A 75 10.58 -3.94 11.07
N LEU A 76 9.84 -5.02 11.29
CA LEU A 76 10.19 -6.07 12.26
C LEU A 76 11.37 -6.90 11.75
N ALA A 77 12.55 -6.31 11.71
CA ALA A 77 13.82 -7.00 11.68
C ALA A 77 14.33 -7.07 13.12
N ASN A 78 14.80 -8.25 13.57
CA ASN A 78 15.56 -8.31 14.81
C ASN A 78 16.71 -7.30 14.66
N ILE A 79 16.69 -6.24 15.46
CA ILE A 79 17.86 -5.41 15.66
C ILE A 79 18.82 -6.32 16.41
N ASP A 80 19.63 -7.08 15.67
CA ASP A 80 20.75 -7.80 16.24
C ASP A 80 21.67 -6.73 16.83
N ASN A 81 21.56 -6.51 18.13
CA ASN A 81 22.51 -5.76 18.95
C ASN A 81 23.82 -6.56 19.02
N ARG A 82 24.53 -6.65 17.89
CA ARG A 82 25.93 -7.09 17.86
C ARG A 82 26.85 -5.89 17.72
#